data_AF-A0A7L1T3L4-F1
#
_entry.id   AF-A0A7L1T3L4-F1
#
_cell.length_a   1.000
_cell.length_b   1.000
_cell.length_c   1.000
_cell.angle_alpha   90.00
_cell.angle_beta   90.00
_cell.angle_gamma   90.00
#
_symmetry.space_group_name_H-M   'P 1'
#
loop_
_entity.id
_entity.type
_entity.pdbx_description
1 polymer ?
#
loop_
_entity_poly.entity_id
_entity_poly.type
_entity_poly.pdbx_seq_one_letter_code
_entity_poly.pdbx_strand_id
1 'polypeptide(L)'
;IFAEGNVQADLLTNFSPPVPDVLSQAHTSHQFFHQSAKALAKQFTIPLRDAKLIVQACPDCQQLPGPLQGVNPRGLTSLQLWQTDVTHVPEFGQLKYVHVSVDTYSHAIWATSL
;
A
#
# COMPACT_ATOMS: atom_id res chain seq x y z
N ILE A 1 60.44 15.71 -11.84
CA ILE A 1 59.63 16.36 -10.77
C ILE A 1 58.13 16.43 -11.05
N PHE A 2 57.65 16.56 -12.30
CA PHE A 2 56.20 16.59 -12.59
C PHE A 2 55.53 15.22 -12.79
N ALA A 3 56.29 14.18 -13.16
CA ALA A 3 55.71 12.86 -13.45
C ALA A 3 55.30 12.09 -12.19
N GLU A 4 56.12 12.12 -11.12
CA GLU A 4 55.80 11.45 -9.84
C GLU A 4 54.59 12.07 -9.14
N GLY A 5 54.46 13.41 -9.21
CA GLY A 5 53.30 14.11 -8.65
C GLY A 5 51.99 13.72 -9.34
N ASN A 6 52.02 13.51 -10.66
CA ASN A 6 50.84 13.07 -11.42
C ASN A 6 50.47 11.62 -11.11
N VAL A 7 51.47 10.72 -11.00
CA VAL A 7 51.22 9.33 -10.58
C VAL A 7 50.58 9.29 -9.19
N GLN A 8 51.04 10.14 -8.27
CA GLN A 8 50.50 10.20 -6.93
C GLN A 8 49.10 10.85 -6.88
N ALA A 9 48.83 11.85 -7.74
CA ALA A 9 47.50 12.42 -7.92
C ALA A 9 46.51 11.41 -8.51
N ASP A 10 46.93 10.63 -9.50
CA ASP A 10 46.13 9.57 -10.13
C ASP A 10 45.85 8.40 -9.16
N LEU A 11 46.82 8.05 -8.30
CA LEU A 11 46.61 7.06 -7.24
C LEU A 11 45.60 7.54 -6.18
N LEU A 12 45.56 8.84 -5.90
CA LEU A 12 44.63 9.44 -4.94
C LEU A 12 43.23 9.64 -5.52
N THR A 13 43.08 9.81 -6.84
CA THR A 13 41.77 9.87 -7.52
C THR A 13 41.19 8.50 -7.83
N ASN A 14 42.00 7.43 -7.79
CA ASN A 14 41.56 6.05 -7.94
C ASN A 14 40.85 5.48 -6.67
N PHE A 15 40.52 6.35 -5.70
CA PHE A 15 39.65 6.01 -4.59
C PHE A 15 38.21 5.93 -5.11
N SER A 16 37.86 4.77 -5.70
CA SER A 16 36.46 4.40 -5.87
C SER A 16 35.90 4.16 -4.46
N PRO A 17 34.98 4.99 -3.94
CA PRO A 17 34.31 4.63 -2.70
C PRO A 17 33.70 3.24 -2.91
N PRO A 18 33.76 2.34 -1.92
CA PRO A 18 33.12 1.04 -2.05
C PRO A 18 31.68 1.30 -2.46
N VAL A 19 31.32 0.89 -3.68
CA VAL A 19 29.97 1.02 -4.21
C VAL A 19 29.06 0.52 -3.10
N PRO A 20 28.17 1.37 -2.53
CA PRO A 20 27.37 0.96 -1.41
C PRO A 20 26.67 -0.32 -1.82
N ASP A 21 26.65 -1.31 -0.93
CA ASP A 21 25.92 -2.56 -1.15
C ASP A 21 24.57 -2.24 -1.81
N VAL A 22 24.17 -3.01 -2.82
CA VAL A 22 23.00 -2.71 -3.68
C VAL A 22 21.76 -2.47 -2.81
N LEU A 23 21.69 -3.14 -1.66
CA LEU A 23 20.67 -2.95 -0.63
C LEU A 23 20.74 -1.56 0.02
N SER A 24 21.93 -1.08 0.39
CA SER A 24 22.14 0.27 0.93
C SER A 24 21.72 1.36 -0.06
N GLN A 25 22.02 1.18 -1.35
CA GLN A 25 21.54 2.11 -2.40
C GLN A 25 20.01 2.12 -2.50
N ALA A 26 19.39 0.94 -2.42
CA ALA A 26 17.94 0.81 -2.41
C ALA A 26 17.30 1.50 -1.19
N HIS A 27 17.94 1.42 -0.01
CA HIS A 27 17.52 2.15 1.19
C HIS A 27 17.60 3.67 0.99
N THR A 28 18.73 4.20 0.54
CA THR A 28 18.90 5.66 0.30
C THR A 28 17.91 6.17 -0.74
N SER A 29 17.72 5.43 -1.82
CA SER A 29 16.77 5.78 -2.87
C SER A 29 15.32 5.76 -2.35
N HIS A 30 14.94 4.78 -1.53
CA HIS A 30 13.63 4.76 -0.88
C HIS A 30 13.43 5.92 0.10
N GLN A 31 14.43 6.26 0.91
CA GLN A 31 14.36 7.39 1.85
C GLN A 31 14.11 8.72 1.15
N PHE A 32 14.62 8.89 -0.07
CA PHE A 32 14.45 10.14 -0.83
C PHE A 32 13.14 10.17 -1.65
N PHE A 33 12.77 9.06 -2.29
CA PHE A 33 11.65 9.03 -3.26
C PHE A 33 10.39 8.31 -2.75
N HIS A 34 10.45 7.60 -1.62
CA HIS A 34 9.38 6.72 -1.10
C HIS A 34 8.79 5.75 -2.13
N GLN A 35 9.63 5.32 -3.08
CA GLN A 35 9.27 4.41 -4.16
C GLN A 35 8.82 3.04 -3.66
N SER A 36 7.84 2.44 -4.35
CA SER A 36 7.23 1.16 -3.95
C SER A 36 8.22 -0.02 -3.95
N ALA A 37 7.89 -1.09 -3.21
CA ALA A 37 8.71 -2.31 -3.15
C ALA A 37 8.90 -2.96 -4.53
N LYS A 38 7.89 -2.90 -5.42
CA LYS A 38 8.01 -3.39 -6.80
C LYS A 38 9.02 -2.56 -7.62
N ALA A 39 9.00 -1.24 -7.46
CA ALA A 39 9.94 -0.35 -8.14
C ALA A 39 11.37 -0.62 -7.68
N LEU A 40 11.59 -0.72 -6.37
CA LEU A 40 12.90 -1.07 -5.77
C LEU A 40 13.43 -2.41 -6.28
N ALA A 41 12.60 -3.46 -6.24
CA ALA A 41 12.99 -4.80 -6.68
C ALA A 41 13.45 -4.80 -8.14
N LYS A 42 12.76 -4.05 -9.01
CA LYS A 42 13.12 -3.93 -10.42
C LYS A 42 14.36 -3.07 -10.66
N GLN A 43 14.47 -1.93 -9.97
CA GLN A 43 15.53 -0.94 -10.19
C GLN A 43 16.88 -1.42 -9.67
N PHE A 44 16.90 -2.05 -8.49
CA PHE A 44 18.12 -2.51 -7.85
C PHE A 44 18.35 -4.02 -8.03
N THR A 45 17.48 -4.71 -8.77
CA THR A 45 17.56 -6.17 -8.98
C THR A 45 17.66 -6.94 -7.64
N ILE A 46 16.97 -6.45 -6.61
CA ILE A 46 16.90 -7.09 -5.29
C ILE A 46 15.66 -7.98 -5.17
N PRO A 47 15.69 -9.04 -4.34
CA PRO A 47 14.51 -9.85 -4.07
C PRO A 47 13.34 -9.00 -3.56
N LEU A 48 12.12 -9.29 -4.03
CA LEU A 48 10.92 -8.55 -3.62
C LEU A 48 10.72 -8.57 -2.10
N ARG A 49 11.15 -9.63 -1.42
CA ARG A 49 11.09 -9.73 0.04
C ARG A 49 11.93 -8.61 0.71
N ASP A 50 13.13 -8.34 0.19
CA ASP A 50 14.05 -7.37 0.77
C ASP A 50 13.56 -5.95 0.47
N ALA A 51 13.05 -5.71 -0.75
CA ALA A 51 12.39 -4.47 -1.11
C ALA A 51 11.14 -4.18 -0.25
N LYS A 52 10.37 -5.20 0.14
CA LYS A 52 9.23 -5.04 1.06
C LYS A 52 9.71 -4.63 2.46
N LEU A 53 10.80 -5.20 2.96
CA LEU A 53 11.37 -4.84 4.25
C LEU A 53 11.83 -3.37 4.27
N ILE A 54 12.44 -2.88 3.18
CA ILE A 54 12.83 -1.47 3.04
C ILE A 54 11.62 -0.54 3.21
N VAL A 55 10.53 -0.82 2.49
CA VAL A 55 9.30 -0.01 2.56
C VAL A 55 8.62 -0.14 3.92
N GLN A 56 8.56 -1.35 4.48
CA GLN A 56 7.95 -1.61 5.80
C GLN A 56 8.72 -0.93 6.93
N ALA A 57 10.04 -0.77 6.81
CA ALA A 57 10.85 -0.08 7.82
C ALA A 57 10.74 1.46 7.74
N CYS A 58 10.14 2.01 6.68
CA CYS A 58 10.00 3.46 6.51
C CYS A 58 8.82 4.00 7.35
N PRO A 59 9.07 4.87 8.36
CA PRO A 59 8.01 5.39 9.23
C PRO A 59 6.97 6.23 8.48
N ASP A 60 7.40 6.96 7.44
CA ASP A 60 6.50 7.78 6.62
C ASP A 60 5.57 6.91 5.76
N CYS A 61 6.04 5.75 5.31
CA CYS A 61 5.24 4.81 4.53
C CYS A 61 4.35 3.90 5.40
N GLN A 62 4.64 3.75 6.70
CA GLN A 62 3.81 2.98 7.64
C GLN A 62 2.46 3.67 7.94
N GLN A 63 2.33 4.97 7.70
CA GLN A 63 1.08 5.70 7.90
C GLN A 63 0.01 5.35 6.87
N LEU A 64 0.36 4.62 5.81
CA LEU A 64 -0.62 4.13 4.85
C LEU A 64 -1.51 3.08 5.53
N PRO A 65 -2.84 3.23 5.49
CA PRO A 65 -3.74 2.24 6.05
C PRO A 65 -3.46 0.89 5.39
N GLY A 66 -3.13 -0.10 6.23
CA GLY A 66 -2.99 -1.48 5.81
C GLY A 66 -4.33 -2.04 5.28
N PRO A 67 -4.35 -3.31 4.84
CA PRO A 67 -5.61 -3.96 4.50
C PRO A 67 -6.58 -3.81 5.67
N LEU A 68 -7.85 -3.51 5.37
CA LEU A 68 -8.89 -3.35 6.39
C LEU A 68 -8.98 -4.65 7.20
N GLN A 69 -8.60 -4.58 8.48
CA GLN A 69 -8.70 -5.69 9.43
C GLN A 69 -10.07 -5.59 10.11
N GLY A 70 -11.11 -6.02 9.40
CA GLY A 70 -12.46 -6.01 9.93
C GLY A 70 -13.42 -6.75 9.03
N VAL A 71 -14.37 -7.47 9.63
CA VAL A 71 -15.52 -8.04 8.93
C VAL A 71 -16.76 -7.25 9.31
N ASN A 72 -17.73 -7.21 8.41
CA ASN A 72 -19.02 -6.57 8.68
C ASN A 72 -19.75 -7.34 9.81
N PRO A 73 -20.12 -6.70 10.93
CA PRO A 73 -20.78 -7.38 12.04
C PRO A 73 -22.12 -8.00 11.61
N ARG A 74 -22.46 -9.13 12.23
CA ARG A 74 -23.72 -9.87 12.02
C ARG A 74 -24.39 -10.16 13.36
N GLY A 75 -25.71 -10.19 13.34
CA GLY A 75 -26.51 -10.69 14.46
C GLY A 75 -26.21 -12.17 14.74
N LEU A 76 -26.29 -12.54 16.01
CA LEU A 76 -26.22 -13.90 16.54
C LEU A 76 -27.59 -14.58 16.54
N THR A 77 -28.68 -13.82 16.54
CA THR A 77 -30.07 -14.29 16.43
C THR A 77 -30.88 -13.43 15.48
N SER A 78 -32.00 -13.96 14.99
CA SER A 78 -32.94 -13.21 14.16
C SER A 78 -33.43 -11.96 14.88
N LEU A 79 -33.66 -10.89 14.12
CA LEU A 79 -34.16 -9.59 14.60
C LEU A 79 -33.19 -8.83 15.52
N GLN A 80 -31.94 -9.29 15.67
CA GLN A 80 -30.96 -8.64 16.52
C GLN A 80 -30.23 -7.48 15.84
N LEU A 81 -29.84 -7.65 14.57
CA LEU A 81 -29.06 -6.67 13.82
C LEU A 81 -29.50 -6.63 12.37
N TRP A 82 -29.91 -5.44 11.94
CA TRP A 82 -30.31 -5.14 10.57
C TRP A 82 -29.31 -4.19 9.92
N GLN A 83 -29.04 -4.40 8.64
CA GLN A 83 -28.29 -3.47 7.80
C GLN A 83 -29.25 -2.81 6.82
N THR A 84 -29.21 -1.48 6.75
CA THR A 84 -30.09 -0.70 5.87
C THR A 84 -29.23 0.12 4.93
N ASP A 85 -29.54 0.07 3.65
CA ASP A 85 -28.94 0.93 2.62
C ASP A 85 -29.99 1.32 1.57
N VAL A 86 -29.66 2.27 0.69
CA VAL A 86 -30.50 2.69 -0.42
C VAL A 86 -29.86 2.29 -1.73
N THR A 87 -30.62 1.60 -2.58
CA THR A 87 -30.20 1.27 -3.94
C THR A 87 -31.03 2.01 -4.98
N HIS A 88 -30.43 2.28 -6.13
CA HIS A 88 -31.05 3.02 -7.22
C HIS A 88 -31.58 2.05 -8.29
N VAL A 89 -32.90 2.01 -8.46
CA VAL A 89 -33.64 1.17 -9.42
C VAL A 89 -34.36 2.10 -10.42
N PRO A 90 -33.73 2.44 -11.56
CA PRO A 90 -34.28 3.43 -12.51
C PRO A 90 -35.70 3.14 -13.00
N GLU A 91 -36.09 1.87 -13.05
CA GLU A 91 -37.38 1.38 -13.54
C GLU A 91 -38.55 1.90 -12.70
N PHE A 92 -38.31 2.35 -11.46
CA PHE A 92 -39.34 2.92 -10.58
C PHE A 92 -39.53 4.44 -10.74
N GLY A 93 -38.84 5.08 -11.70
CA GLY A 93 -39.07 6.49 -12.02
C GLY A 93 -38.77 7.42 -10.85
N GLN A 94 -39.77 8.14 -10.33
CA GLN A 94 -39.56 9.03 -9.17
C GLN A 94 -39.24 8.24 -7.89
N LEU A 95 -39.72 7.00 -7.79
CA LEU A 95 -39.52 6.11 -6.63
C LEU A 95 -38.26 5.22 -6.79
N LYS A 96 -37.31 5.65 -7.62
CA LYS A 96 -36.08 4.92 -7.96
C LYS A 96 -35.14 4.68 -6.78
N TYR A 97 -35.33 5.37 -5.66
CA TYR A 97 -34.51 5.20 -4.46
C TYR A 97 -35.18 4.19 -3.53
N VAL A 98 -34.78 2.92 -3.65
CA VAL A 98 -35.35 1.83 -2.86
C VAL A 98 -34.56 1.68 -1.57
N HIS A 99 -35.24 1.89 -0.44
CA HIS A 99 -34.69 1.58 0.88
C HIS A 99 -34.75 0.08 1.13
N VAL A 100 -33.61 -0.54 1.40
CA VAL A 100 -33.51 -1.99 1.65
C VAL A 100 -32.92 -2.21 3.03
N SER A 101 -33.61 -2.98 3.86
CA SER A 101 -33.15 -3.44 5.17
C SER A 101 -33.03 -4.95 5.17
N VAL A 102 -31.90 -5.49 5.61
CA VAL A 102 -31.63 -6.93 5.67
C VAL A 102 -31.28 -7.33 7.09
N ASP A 103 -32.00 -8.30 7.65
CA ASP A 103 -31.61 -8.94 8.90
C ASP A 103 -30.33 -9.75 8.68
N THR A 104 -29.27 -9.37 9.39
CA THR A 104 -27.92 -9.92 9.16
C THR A 104 -27.77 -11.37 9.64
N TYR A 105 -28.71 -11.92 10.41
CA TYR A 105 -28.69 -13.31 10.85
C TYR A 105 -29.51 -14.21 9.92
N SER A 106 -30.81 -13.94 9.81
CA SER A 106 -31.82 -14.72 9.08
C SER A 106 -31.86 -14.45 7.58
N HIS A 107 -31.22 -13.37 7.12
CA HIS A 107 -31.25 -12.90 5.74
C HIS A 107 -32.65 -12.47 5.24
N ALA A 108 -33.60 -12.20 6.16
CA ALA A 108 -34.88 -11.59 5.80
C ALA A 108 -34.65 -10.20 5.21
N ILE A 109 -35.37 -9.88 4.12
CA ILE A 109 -35.23 -8.62 3.38
C ILE A 109 -36.54 -7.84 3.47
N TRP A 110 -36.44 -6.56 3.80
CA TRP A 110 -37.51 -5.58 3.66
C TRP A 110 -37.10 -4.51 2.65
N ALA A 111 -37.95 -4.20 1.68
CA ALA A 111 -37.67 -3.19 0.67
C ALA A 111 -38.88 -2.27 0.46
N THR A 112 -38.63 -0.95 0.48
CA THR A 112 -39.65 0.08 0.24
C THR A 112 -39.16 1.06 -0.81
N SER A 113 -39.94 1.24 -1.88
CA SER A 113 -39.79 2.38 -2.80
C SER A 113 -40.60 3.54 -2.23
N LEU A 114 -39.92 4.62 -1.83
CA LEU A 114 -40.53 5.86 -1.33
C LEU A 114 -40.60 6.93 -2.41
#